data_AF-A0A7Y3AIG4-F1
#
_entry.id   AF-A0A7Y3AIG4-F1
#
_cell.length_a   1.000
_cell.length_b   1.000
_cell.length_c   1.000
_cell.angle_alpha   90.00
_cell.angle_beta   90.00
_cell.angle_gamma   90.00
#
_symmetry.space_group_name_H-M   'P 1'
#
loop_
_entity.id
_entity.type
_entity.pdbx_description
1 polymer ?
#
loop_
_entity_poly.entity_id
_entity_poly.type
_entity_poly.pdbx_seq_one_letter_code
_entity_poly.pdbx_strand_id
1 'polypeptide(L)'
;MSRLPLIAKKRKPNGFLHCEQSYKKSAKIRLEEFWDVFEKDDSVLVVINADPDSLACAMAIKRLLRYRVRYVTIAHPNEISRLNNVEMVERLRIPLEKLNLVKLDDFSKKVMVDSQPDHL
;
A
#
# COMPACT_ATOMS: atom_id res chain seq x y z
N MET A 1 -8.77 32.45 -5.22
CA MET A 1 -8.21 31.11 -4.91
C MET A 1 -7.82 30.45 -6.23
N SER A 2 -6.57 30.63 -6.63
CA SER A 2 -6.02 30.14 -7.90
C SER A 2 -5.84 28.62 -7.84
N ARG A 3 -6.57 27.88 -8.68
CA ARG A 3 -6.31 26.46 -8.93
C ARG A 3 -4.90 26.34 -9.52
N LEU A 4 -4.04 25.60 -8.84
CA LEU A 4 -2.76 25.17 -9.43
C LEU A 4 -3.08 24.39 -10.72
N PRO A 5 -2.38 24.66 -11.84
CA PRO A 5 -2.66 23.97 -13.08
C PRO A 5 -2.40 22.47 -12.93
N LEU A 6 -3.36 21.66 -13.39
CA LEU A 6 -3.21 20.22 -13.55
C LEU A 6 -2.03 19.96 -14.49
N ILE A 7 -0.91 19.51 -13.94
CA ILE A 7 0.24 19.07 -14.73
C ILE A 7 -0.23 17.89 -15.58
N ALA A 8 -0.22 18.10 -16.91
CA ALA A 8 -0.62 17.09 -17.87
C ALA A 8 0.26 15.84 -17.71
N LYS A 9 -0.34 14.72 -17.27
CA LYS A 9 0.30 13.40 -17.22
C LYS A 9 0.69 12.99 -18.65
N LYS A 10 1.94 13.21 -19.07
CA LYS A 10 2.48 12.68 -20.32
C LYS A 10 2.63 11.17 -20.20
N ARG A 11 1.73 10.41 -20.83
CA ARG A 11 1.87 8.96 -21.01
C ARG A 11 2.93 8.68 -22.09
N LYS A 12 3.94 7.87 -21.77
CA LYS A 12 4.87 7.26 -22.74
C LYS A 12 4.41 5.84 -23.10
N PRO A 13 4.82 5.30 -24.27
CA PRO A 13 4.28 4.07 -24.84
C PRO A 13 4.51 2.79 -24.00
N ASN A 14 5.37 2.81 -22.98
CA ASN A 14 5.70 1.63 -22.17
C ASN A 14 4.87 1.47 -20.88
N GLY A 15 3.79 2.23 -20.70
CA GLY A 15 2.86 2.07 -19.56
C GLY A 15 3.40 2.49 -18.18
N PHE A 16 4.71 2.67 -18.02
CA PHE A 16 5.30 3.17 -16.77
C PHE A 16 5.12 4.69 -16.64
N LEU A 17 4.40 5.09 -15.58
CA LEU A 17 4.37 6.47 -15.11
C LEU A 17 5.71 6.79 -14.45
N HIS A 18 6.48 7.70 -15.05
CA HIS A 18 7.64 8.24 -14.38
C HIS A 18 7.16 8.99 -13.13
N CYS A 19 7.55 8.54 -11.94
CA CYS A 19 7.42 9.34 -10.74
C CYS A 19 8.49 10.43 -10.83
N GLU A 20 8.13 11.64 -11.29
CA GLU A 20 9.00 12.81 -11.12
C GLU A 20 9.44 12.86 -9.66
N GLN A 21 10.76 12.91 -9.44
CA GLN A 21 11.48 12.92 -8.16
C GLN A 21 10.60 13.28 -6.93
N SER A 22 9.94 12.26 -6.39
CA SER A 22 8.93 12.37 -5.31
C SER A 22 9.46 13.08 -4.05
N TYR A 23 10.78 13.04 -3.83
CA TYR A 23 11.44 13.64 -2.67
C TYR A 23 11.43 15.17 -2.66
N LYS A 24 11.21 15.83 -3.82
CA LYS A 24 11.09 17.30 -3.89
C LYS A 24 9.68 17.79 -3.56
N LYS A 25 8.69 16.89 -3.55
CA LYS A 25 7.29 17.21 -3.24
C LYS A 25 7.08 17.24 -1.73
N SER A 26 6.11 18.01 -1.25
CA SER A 26 5.70 17.92 0.15
C SER A 26 5.01 16.58 0.42
N ALA A 27 5.00 16.14 1.69
CA ALA A 27 4.27 14.92 2.07
C ALA A 27 2.78 14.98 1.72
N LYS A 28 2.19 16.18 1.79
CA LYS A 28 0.80 16.43 1.39
C LYS A 28 0.58 16.12 -0.10
N ILE A 29 1.43 16.67 -0.97
CA ILE A 29 1.29 16.44 -2.43
C ILE A 29 1.48 14.96 -2.74
N ARG A 30 2.47 14.29 -2.14
CA ARG A 30 2.66 12.84 -2.32
C ARG A 30 1.45 12.02 -1.86
N LEU A 31 0.80 12.43 -0.78
CA LEU A 31 -0.39 11.76 -0.27
C LEU A 31 -1.59 11.95 -1.21
N GLU A 32 -1.77 13.16 -1.76
CA GLU A 32 -2.79 13.43 -2.77
C GLU A 32 -2.54 12.58 -4.03
N GLU A 33 -1.30 12.55 -4.53
CA GLU A 33 -0.91 11.71 -5.68
C GLU A 33 -1.06 10.21 -5.40
N PHE A 34 -0.80 9.76 -4.17
CA PHE A 34 -1.05 8.39 -3.74
C PHE A 34 -2.55 8.06 -3.77
N TRP A 35 -3.40 8.94 -3.26
CA TRP A 35 -4.85 8.75 -3.30
C TRP A 35 -5.41 8.73 -4.72
N ASP A 36 -4.84 9.51 -5.65
CA ASP A 36 -5.25 9.56 -7.06
C ASP A 36 -5.05 8.24 -7.84
N VAL A 37 -4.36 7.25 -7.25
CA VAL A 37 -4.16 5.91 -7.86
C VAL A 37 -5.39 5.01 -7.65
N PHE A 38 -6.24 5.33 -6.68
CA PHE A 38 -7.33 4.46 -6.21
C PHE A 38 -8.72 5.00 -6.55
N GLU A 39 -9.64 4.08 -6.80
CA GLU A 39 -11.06 4.33 -7.02
C GLU A 39 -11.92 3.71 -5.92
N LYS A 40 -13.17 4.17 -5.79
CA LYS A 40 -14.08 3.76 -4.70
C LYS A 40 -14.36 2.26 -4.68
N ASP A 41 -14.39 1.61 -5.84
CA ASP A 41 -14.68 0.18 -5.98
C ASP A 41 -13.41 -0.69 -5.92
N ASP A 42 -12.24 -0.08 -5.76
CA ASP A 42 -10.98 -0.82 -5.70
C ASP A 42 -10.93 -1.74 -4.49
N SER A 43 -10.34 -2.90 -4.74
CA SER A 43 -10.04 -3.92 -3.76
C SER A 43 -8.54 -4.02 -3.66
N VAL A 44 -7.99 -3.56 -2.54
CA VAL A 44 -6.56 -3.31 -2.40
C VAL A 44 -5.90 -4.37 -1.55
N LEU A 45 -4.89 -5.03 -2.11
CA LEU A 45 -3.99 -5.91 -1.37
C LEU A 45 -2.74 -5.12 -0.97
N VAL A 46 -2.46 -5.04 0.32
CA VAL A 46 -1.20 -4.53 0.85
C VAL A 46 -0.32 -5.73 1.20
N VAL A 47 0.84 -5.83 0.56
CA VAL A 47 1.77 -6.94 0.76
C VAL A 47 3.00 -6.45 1.49
N ILE A 48 3.36 -7.13 2.58
CA ILE A 48 4.49 -6.80 3.44
C ILE A 48 5.27 -8.06 3.84
N ASN A 49 6.57 -7.91 4.07
CA ASN A 49 7.33 -8.83 4.90
C ASN A 49 7.09 -8.46 6.38
N ALA A 50 6.38 -9.29 7.14
CA ALA A 50 5.82 -8.91 8.44
C ALA A 50 6.90 -8.70 9.52
N ASP A 51 7.13 -7.42 9.84
CA ASP A 51 8.01 -6.87 10.87
C ASP A 51 7.36 -5.61 11.47
N PRO A 52 7.82 -5.07 12.61
CA PRO A 52 7.13 -3.96 13.28
C PRO A 52 6.89 -2.74 12.39
N ASP A 53 7.89 -2.37 11.59
CA ASP A 53 7.83 -1.20 10.71
C ASP A 53 6.86 -1.42 9.54
N SER A 54 6.92 -2.59 8.90
CA SER A 54 6.05 -2.93 7.78
C SER A 54 4.59 -3.12 8.23
N LEU A 55 4.37 -3.69 9.42
CA LEU A 55 3.04 -3.81 10.03
C LEU A 55 2.45 -2.43 10.35
N ALA A 56 3.25 -1.54 10.94
CA ALA A 56 2.83 -0.17 11.21
C ALA A 56 2.51 0.59 9.90
N CYS A 57 3.35 0.46 8.87
CA CYS A 57 3.13 1.07 7.57
C CYS A 57 1.88 0.53 6.87
N ALA A 58 1.65 -0.79 6.92
CA ALA A 58 0.46 -1.40 6.32
C ALA A 58 -0.83 -0.93 7.02
N MET A 59 -0.81 -0.83 8.34
CA MET A 59 -1.92 -0.27 9.12
C MET A 59 -2.15 1.21 8.80
N ALA A 60 -1.09 2.00 8.60
CA ALA A 60 -1.20 3.38 8.15
C ALA A 60 -1.84 3.48 6.76
N ILE A 61 -1.42 2.66 5.80
CA ILE A 61 -2.02 2.61 4.46
C ILE A 61 -3.50 2.23 4.53
N LYS A 62 -3.83 1.17 5.28
CA LYS A 62 -5.22 0.77 5.54
C LYS A 62 -6.05 1.92 6.11
N ARG A 63 -5.47 2.73 7.00
CA ARG A 63 -6.10 3.90 7.59
C ARG A 63 -6.25 5.07 6.61
N LEU A 64 -5.26 5.29 5.74
CA LEU A 64 -5.25 6.35 4.71
C LEU A 64 -6.24 6.07 3.57
N LEU A 65 -6.46 4.81 3.24
CA LEU A 65 -7.42 4.36 2.23
C LEU A 65 -8.83 4.14 2.79
N ARG A 66 -9.01 4.28 4.11
CA ARG A 66 -10.32 4.20 4.77
C ARG A 66 -11.30 5.16 4.10
N TYR A 67 -12.47 4.63 3.70
CA TYR A 67 -13.53 5.35 2.99
C TYR A 67 -13.19 5.81 1.56
N ARG A 68 -12.04 5.40 1.01
CA ARG A 68 -11.65 5.72 -0.38
C ARG A 68 -11.72 4.54 -1.32
N VAL A 69 -11.70 3.32 -0.80
CA VAL A 69 -11.74 2.06 -1.55
C VAL A 69 -12.74 1.10 -0.91
N ARG A 70 -13.09 0.02 -1.62
CA ARG A 70 -14.09 -0.97 -1.17
C ARG A 70 -13.59 -1.77 0.03
N TYR A 71 -12.38 -2.32 -0.07
CA TYR A 71 -11.70 -2.98 1.05
C TYR A 71 -10.18 -2.95 0.90
N VAL A 72 -9.50 -3.12 2.04
CA VAL A 72 -8.05 -3.24 2.14
C VAL A 72 -7.70 -4.46 2.98
N THR A 73 -7.01 -5.42 2.35
CA THR A 73 -6.46 -6.62 3.00
C THR A 73 -4.95 -6.47 3.13
N ILE A 74 -4.39 -6.86 4.27
CA ILE A 74 -2.95 -6.89 4.50
C ILE A 74 -2.53 -8.34 4.50
N ALA A 75 -1.53 -8.70 3.69
CA ALA A 75 -1.02 -10.05 3.59
C ALA A 75 0.50 -10.10 3.67
N HIS A 76 1.03 -11.24 4.13
CA HIS A 76 2.47 -11.46 4.25
C HIS A 76 2.90 -12.87 3.80
N PRO A 77 4.03 -13.00 3.09
CA PRO A 77 4.55 -14.30 2.64
C PRO A 77 5.37 -15.00 3.73
N ASN A 78 6.03 -14.24 4.61
CA ASN A 78 6.99 -14.75 5.57
C ASN A 78 6.33 -15.43 6.78
N GLU A 79 7.13 -16.21 7.49
CA GLU A 79 6.81 -16.62 8.85
C GLU A 79 7.19 -15.51 9.82
N ILE A 80 6.27 -15.14 10.73
CA ILE A 80 6.56 -14.21 11.81
C ILE A 80 7.23 -15.03 12.91
N SER A 81 8.55 -15.16 12.86
CA SER A 81 9.30 -16.03 13.79
C SER A 81 9.75 -15.31 15.06
N ARG A 82 9.83 -13.97 15.04
CA ARG A 82 10.21 -13.17 16.21
C ARG A 82 9.04 -13.12 17.19
N LEU A 83 9.24 -13.63 18.40
CA LEU A 83 8.22 -13.68 19.46
C LEU A 83 7.54 -12.32 19.70
N ASN A 84 8.32 -11.24 19.74
CA ASN A 84 7.78 -9.89 19.93
C ASN A 84 6.82 -9.46 18.81
N ASN A 85 7.07 -9.89 17.58
CA ASN A 85 6.22 -9.56 16.43
C ASN A 85 4.93 -10.38 16.46
N VAL A 86 5.02 -11.67 16.84
CA VAL A 86 3.85 -12.54 17.04
C VAL A 86 2.94 -11.93 18.11
N GLU A 87 3.51 -11.63 19.28
CA GLU A 87 2.77 -11.05 20.40
C GLU A 87 2.14 -9.70 20.02
N MET A 88 2.84 -8.88 19.23
CA MET A 88 2.31 -7.62 18.74
C MET A 88 1.09 -7.81 17.82
N VAL A 89 1.16 -8.74 16.87
CA VAL A 89 0.03 -9.07 15.98
C VAL A 89 -1.17 -9.57 16.79
N GLU A 90 -0.93 -10.47 17.75
CA GLU A 90 -1.97 -11.04 18.60
C GLU A 90 -2.62 -10.01 19.54
N ARG A 91 -1.80 -9.28 20.31
CA ARG A 91 -2.29 -8.30 21.30
C ARG A 91 -3.00 -7.12 20.64
N LEU A 92 -2.47 -6.61 19.54
CA LEU A 92 -3.06 -5.47 18.82
C LEU A 92 -4.15 -5.91 17.85
N ARG A 93 -4.40 -7.22 17.70
CA ARG A 93 -5.37 -7.81 16.77
C ARG A 93 -5.20 -7.27 15.35
N ILE A 94 -3.96 -7.26 14.88
CA ILE A 94 -3.64 -6.74 13.54
C ILE A 94 -4.29 -7.65 12.50
N PRO A 95 -5.17 -7.13 11.62
CA PRO A 95 -5.84 -7.94 10.60
C PRO A 95 -4.85 -8.29 9.50
N LEU A 96 -4.28 -9.49 9.57
CA LEU A 96 -3.19 -9.95 8.73
C LEU A 96 -3.49 -11.35 8.18
N GLU A 97 -3.32 -11.54 6.87
CA GLU A 97 -3.56 -12.83 6.20
C GLU A 97 -2.26 -13.42 5.63
N LYS A 98 -2.17 -14.75 5.56
CA LYS A 98 -1.06 -15.40 4.87
C LYS A 98 -1.23 -15.24 3.36
N LEU A 99 -0.20 -14.75 2.68
CA LEU A 99 -0.28 -14.42 1.25
C LEU A 99 -0.70 -15.62 0.38
N ASN A 100 -0.29 -16.83 0.74
CA ASN A 100 -0.65 -18.07 0.03
C ASN A 100 -2.14 -18.48 0.18
N LEU A 101 -2.87 -17.91 1.15
CA LEU A 101 -4.30 -18.13 1.33
C LEU A 101 -5.14 -17.09 0.58
N VAL A 102 -4.50 -16.03 0.06
CA VAL A 102 -5.16 -14.92 -0.61
C VAL A 102 -5.17 -15.16 -2.11
N LYS A 103 -6.35 -15.08 -2.74
CA LYS A 103 -6.46 -15.14 -4.20
C LYS A 103 -6.16 -13.77 -4.81
N LEU A 104 -5.00 -13.65 -5.46
CA LEU A 104 -4.50 -12.36 -5.99
C LEU A 104 -5.41 -11.72 -7.05
N ASP A 105 -6.25 -12.51 -7.72
CA ASP A 105 -7.21 -12.04 -8.73
C ASP A 105 -8.41 -11.30 -8.12
N ASP A 106 -8.65 -11.47 -6.81
CA ASP A 106 -9.74 -10.77 -6.11
C ASP A 106 -9.39 -9.29 -5.84
N PHE A 107 -8.18 -8.85 -6.20
CA PHE A 107 -7.68 -7.50 -5.90
C PHE A 107 -7.34 -6.74 -7.17
N SER A 108 -8.02 -5.60 -7.36
CA SER A 108 -7.80 -4.69 -8.48
C SER A 108 -6.50 -3.89 -8.37
N LYS A 109 -6.01 -3.67 -7.15
CA LYS A 109 -4.75 -2.95 -6.88
C LYS A 109 -3.91 -3.70 -5.86
N LYS A 110 -2.59 -3.59 -6.01
CA LYS A 110 -1.59 -4.20 -5.15
C LYS A 110 -0.60 -3.12 -4.71
N VAL A 111 -0.35 -3.01 -3.41
CA VAL A 111 0.58 -2.07 -2.80
C VAL A 111 1.63 -2.89 -2.06
N MET A 112 2.88 -2.79 -2.48
CA MET A 112 3.99 -3.44 -1.82
C MET A 112 4.70 -2.43 -0.92
N VAL A 113 4.97 -2.80 0.33
CA VAL A 113 5.53 -1.90 1.35
C VAL A 113 6.65 -2.62 2.09
N ASP A 114 7.77 -1.94 2.28
CA ASP A 114 8.93 -2.49 2.99
C ASP A 114 9.35 -3.88 2.45
N SER A 115 9.23 -4.05 1.14
CA SER A 115 9.52 -5.28 0.40
C SER A 115 10.01 -4.94 -1.00
N GLN A 116 10.78 -5.85 -1.59
CA GLN A 116 11.31 -5.71 -2.95
C GLN A 116 10.71 -6.80 -3.85
N PRO A 117 10.56 -6.56 -5.18
CA PRO A 117 9.91 -7.51 -6.09
C PRO A 117 10.54 -8.90 -6.10
N ASP A 118 11.85 -8.98 -5.91
CA ASP A 118 12.61 -10.23 -5.95
C ASP A 118 12.62 -10.98 -4.60
N HIS A 119 11.97 -10.44 -3.57
CA HIS A 119 11.99 -10.96 -2.20
C HIS A 119 10.61 -11.44 -1.71
N LEU A 120 9.63 -11.56 -2.61
CA LEU A 120 8.23 -11.80 -2.31
C LEU A 120 7.71 -13.11 -2.89
#